data_AF-A0A529Q8Y5-F1
#
_entry.id   AF-A0A529Q8Y5-F1
#
_cell.length_a   1.000
_cell.length_b   1.000
_cell.length_c   1.000
_cell.angle_alpha   90.00
_cell.angle_beta   90.00
_cell.angle_gamma   90.00
#
_symmetry.space_group_name_H-M   'P 1'
#
loop_
_entity.id
_entity.type
_entity.pdbx_description
1 polymer ?
#
loop_
_entity_poly.entity_id
_entity_poly.type
_entity_poly.pdbx_seq_one_letter_code
_entity_poly.pdbx_strand_id
1 'polypeptide(L)'
;GLKGVIEKAKGRVAVTTFSSNVGRIVSIARAARDAGRQCLVLGRSLKRVIDVAGELGYMDGLPEFIAEEDYGYIPRENLVIICTGSQGEPLAALAKLSRDEMKSVALTAGDTVVFSSRTIPGNEKAILEIKNRLIDLGMKIIEDGDALVHVSGHPRRSELRKMY
;
A
#
# COMPACT_ATOMS: atom_id res chain seq x y z
N GLY A 1 -6.05 -3.56 -12.89
CA GLY A 1 -5.85 -2.46 -11.94
C GLY A 1 -5.78 -2.99 -10.52
N LEU A 2 -5.57 -2.12 -9.52
CA LEU A 2 -5.36 -2.51 -8.12
C LEU A 2 -6.42 -3.51 -7.58
N LYS A 3 -7.70 -3.26 -7.83
CA LYS A 3 -8.81 -4.15 -7.41
C LYS A 3 -8.59 -5.61 -7.84
N GLY A 4 -8.29 -5.84 -9.11
CA GLY A 4 -8.05 -7.19 -9.63
C GLY A 4 -6.76 -7.84 -9.09
N VAL A 5 -5.78 -7.07 -8.62
CA VAL A 5 -4.61 -7.61 -7.91
C VAL A 5 -5.03 -8.08 -6.52
N ILE A 6 -5.81 -7.27 -5.81
CA ILE A 6 -6.32 -7.60 -4.48
C ILE A 6 -7.24 -8.82 -4.52
N GLU A 7 -8.20 -8.86 -5.45
CA GLU A 7 -9.15 -9.98 -5.58
C GLU A 7 -8.47 -11.32 -5.89
N LYS A 8 -7.41 -11.32 -6.71
CA LYS A 8 -6.72 -12.55 -7.15
C LYS A 8 -5.66 -13.04 -6.17
N ALA A 9 -5.24 -12.23 -5.20
CA ALA A 9 -4.19 -12.60 -4.28
C ALA A 9 -4.66 -13.74 -3.36
N LYS A 10 -3.86 -14.80 -3.20
CA LYS A 10 -4.21 -15.91 -2.30
C LYS A 10 -3.90 -15.62 -0.84
N GLY A 11 -2.88 -14.79 -0.59
CA GLY A 11 -2.49 -14.34 0.75
C GLY A 11 -2.87 -12.88 1.00
N ARG A 12 -2.16 -12.29 1.96
CA ARG A 12 -2.29 -10.86 2.31
C ARG A 12 -1.80 -10.00 1.16
N VAL A 13 -2.31 -8.77 1.09
CA VAL A 13 -1.81 -7.78 0.13
C VAL A 13 -1.31 -6.55 0.87
N ALA A 14 0.00 -6.32 0.87
CA ALA A 14 0.59 -5.07 1.34
C ALA A 14 0.69 -4.09 0.16
N VAL A 15 0.17 -2.87 0.33
CA VAL A 15 0.22 -1.81 -0.67
C VAL A 15 0.99 -0.63 -0.09
N THR A 16 2.13 -0.30 -0.69
CA THR A 16 2.93 0.87 -0.26
C THR A 16 2.59 2.09 -1.09
N THR A 17 2.39 3.25 -0.45
CA THR A 17 2.07 4.50 -1.13
C THR A 17 2.57 5.72 -0.35
N PHE A 18 2.54 6.90 -0.98
CA PHE A 18 2.82 8.15 -0.31
C PHE A 18 1.71 8.49 0.67
N SER A 19 2.06 8.83 1.90
CA SER A 19 1.09 9.22 2.92
C SER A 19 0.25 10.44 2.51
N SER A 20 0.81 11.35 1.71
CA SER A 20 0.11 12.55 1.24
C SER A 20 -0.94 12.28 0.15
N ASN A 21 -1.01 11.06 -0.39
CA ASN A 21 -1.96 10.73 -1.47
C ASN A 21 -3.25 10.14 -0.91
N VAL A 22 -4.11 10.99 -0.31
CA VAL A 22 -5.41 10.60 0.25
C VAL A 22 -6.28 9.87 -0.77
N GLY A 23 -6.35 10.36 -2.01
CA GLY A 23 -7.13 9.71 -3.07
C GLY A 23 -6.69 8.28 -3.34
N ARG A 24 -5.38 8.00 -3.20
CA ARG A 24 -4.87 6.64 -3.33
C ARG A 24 -5.20 5.76 -2.13
N ILE A 25 -5.11 6.28 -0.92
CA ILE A 25 -5.53 5.58 0.31
C ILE A 25 -7.01 5.16 0.18
N VAL A 26 -7.88 6.10 -0.19
CA VAL A 26 -9.32 5.86 -0.42
C VAL A 26 -9.53 4.79 -1.50
N SER A 27 -8.77 4.86 -2.61
CA SER A 27 -8.87 3.88 -3.69
C SER A 27 -8.46 2.47 -3.25
N ILE A 28 -7.43 2.35 -2.40
CA ILE A 28 -7.01 1.07 -1.83
C ILE A 28 -8.08 0.53 -0.89
N ALA A 29 -8.60 1.36 0.02
CA ALA A 29 -9.64 0.97 0.97
C ALA A 29 -10.93 0.51 0.27
N ARG A 30 -11.36 1.22 -0.79
CA ARG A 30 -12.50 0.81 -1.63
C ARG A 30 -12.24 -0.52 -2.33
N ALA A 31 -11.05 -0.70 -2.90
CA ALA A 31 -10.69 -1.94 -3.57
C ALA A 31 -10.64 -3.14 -2.60
N ALA A 32 -10.18 -2.93 -1.37
CA ALA A 32 -10.20 -3.95 -0.33
C ALA A 32 -11.62 -4.31 0.09
N ARG A 33 -12.46 -3.31 0.40
CA ARG A 33 -13.88 -3.49 0.72
C ARG A 33 -14.60 -4.29 -0.36
N ASP A 34 -14.45 -3.88 -1.61
CA ASP A 34 -15.09 -4.53 -2.75
C ASP A 34 -14.62 -5.98 -2.96
N ALA A 35 -13.38 -6.29 -2.53
CA ALA A 35 -12.82 -7.64 -2.55
C ALA A 35 -13.17 -8.46 -1.29
N GLY A 36 -14.00 -7.93 -0.38
CA GLY A 36 -14.37 -8.58 0.88
C GLY A 36 -13.23 -8.62 1.91
N ARG A 37 -12.24 -7.73 1.79
CA ARG A 37 -11.06 -7.69 2.66
C ARG A 37 -11.08 -6.50 3.61
N GLN A 38 -10.60 -6.73 4.82
CA GLN A 38 -10.36 -5.68 5.82
C GLN A 38 -9.07 -4.93 5.52
N CYS A 39 -8.98 -3.67 5.98
CA CYS A 39 -7.81 -2.82 5.77
C CYS A 39 -7.11 -2.47 7.08
N LEU A 40 -5.80 -2.68 7.13
CA LEU A 40 -4.91 -2.27 8.21
C LEU A 40 -3.97 -1.17 7.72
N VAL A 41 -3.63 -0.20 8.57
CA VAL A 41 -2.71 0.88 8.20
C VAL A 41 -1.43 0.82 9.04
N LEU A 42 -0.28 0.72 8.35
CA LEU A 42 1.04 0.77 8.97
C LEU A 42 1.80 2.05 8.60
N GLY A 43 2.18 2.80 9.62
CA GLY A 43 3.03 3.98 9.50
C GLY A 43 2.37 5.24 10.03
N ARG A 44 3.09 5.94 10.90
CA ARG A 44 2.60 7.13 11.61
C ARG A 44 2.11 8.25 10.68
N SER A 45 2.79 8.45 9.55
CA SER A 45 2.40 9.50 8.59
C SER A 45 1.09 9.16 7.86
N LEU A 46 0.82 7.88 7.57
CA LEU A 46 -0.45 7.45 7.00
C LEU A 46 -1.59 7.64 8.01
N LYS A 47 -1.43 7.15 9.25
CA LYS A 47 -2.44 7.28 10.31
C LYS A 47 -2.85 8.75 10.51
N ARG A 48 -1.87 9.64 10.70
CA ARG A 48 -2.10 11.09 10.85
C ARG A 48 -2.85 11.70 9.65
N VAL A 49 -2.51 11.30 8.42
CA VAL A 49 -3.22 11.81 7.22
C VAL A 49 -4.65 11.27 7.16
N ILE A 50 -4.86 10.02 7.55
CA ILE A 50 -6.18 9.40 7.58
C ILE A 50 -7.08 10.08 8.61
N ASP A 51 -6.55 10.40 9.80
CA ASP A 51 -7.29 11.09 10.85
C ASP A 51 -7.82 12.44 10.34
N VAL A 52 -6.92 13.28 9.80
CA VAL A 52 -7.28 14.59 9.23
C VAL A 52 -8.23 14.44 8.04
N ALA A 53 -8.01 13.45 7.18
CA ALA A 53 -8.89 13.21 6.04
C ALA A 53 -10.29 12.74 6.47
N GLY A 54 -10.40 12.02 7.58
CA GLY A 54 -11.66 11.64 8.21
C GLY A 54 -12.43 12.85 8.75
N GLU A 55 -11.75 13.74 9.47
CA GLU A 55 -12.35 15.01 9.96
C GLU A 55 -12.91 15.88 8.82
N LEU A 56 -12.32 15.78 7.63
CA LEU A 56 -12.72 16.51 6.44
C LEU A 56 -13.72 15.74 5.55
N GLY A 57 -14.18 14.55 5.95
CA GLY A 57 -15.16 13.74 5.22
C GLY A 57 -14.61 12.98 4.00
N TYR A 58 -13.30 12.96 3.77
CA TYR A 58 -12.71 12.23 2.63
C TYR A 58 -12.74 10.70 2.81
N MET A 59 -12.91 10.23 4.04
CA MET A 59 -12.98 8.80 4.37
C MET A 59 -14.42 8.26 4.46
N ASP A 60 -15.43 9.11 4.19
CA ASP A 60 -16.83 8.74 4.32
C ASP A 60 -17.21 7.56 3.41
N GLY A 61 -17.99 6.63 3.96
CA GLY A 61 -18.45 5.42 3.27
C GLY A 61 -17.38 4.34 3.07
N LEU A 62 -16.21 4.49 3.70
CA LEU A 62 -15.21 3.42 3.83
C LEU A 62 -15.43 2.62 5.11
N PRO A 63 -15.10 1.31 5.13
CA PRO A 63 -15.02 0.56 6.38
C PRO A 63 -13.92 1.12 7.27
N GLU A 64 -14.05 0.90 8.58
CA GLU A 64 -13.00 1.26 9.53
C GLU A 64 -11.72 0.46 9.28
N PHE A 65 -10.59 1.12 9.56
CA PHE A 65 -9.29 0.46 9.54
C PHE A 65 -9.11 -0.36 10.82
N ILE A 66 -8.68 -1.61 10.67
CA ILE A 66 -8.45 -2.50 11.80
C ILE A 66 -7.21 -2.07 12.60
N ALA A 67 -7.20 -2.41 13.88
CA ALA A 67 -6.07 -2.19 14.76
C ALA A 67 -4.92 -3.16 14.44
N GLU A 68 -3.69 -2.82 14.82
CA GLU A 68 -2.52 -3.69 14.57
C GLU A 68 -2.58 -4.96 15.44
N GLU A 69 -3.23 -4.87 16.59
CA GLU A 69 -3.46 -5.93 17.55
C GLU A 69 -4.41 -7.00 16.99
N ASP A 70 -5.29 -6.60 16.07
CA ASP A 70 -6.26 -7.50 15.45
C ASP A 70 -5.67 -8.34 14.31
N TYR A 71 -4.42 -8.03 13.90
CA TYR A 71 -3.74 -8.66 12.77
C TYR A 71 -3.78 -10.20 12.80
N GLY A 72 -3.56 -10.77 13.99
CA GLY A 72 -3.47 -12.23 14.18
C GLY A 72 -4.82 -12.95 14.07
N TYR A 73 -5.94 -12.24 14.18
CA TYR A 73 -7.28 -12.83 14.15
C TYR A 73 -7.90 -12.86 12.75
N ILE A 74 -7.26 -12.23 11.77
CA ILE A 74 -7.82 -12.09 10.43
C ILE A 74 -7.16 -13.11 9.49
N PRO A 75 -7.96 -13.92 8.76
CA PRO A 75 -7.45 -14.82 7.73
C PRO A 75 -6.58 -14.07 6.71
N ARG A 76 -5.52 -14.72 6.23
CA ARG A 76 -4.51 -14.10 5.37
C ARG A 76 -5.12 -13.48 4.11
N GLU A 77 -6.02 -14.23 3.49
CA GLU A 77 -6.76 -13.88 2.28
C GLU A 77 -7.73 -12.71 2.47
N ASN A 78 -8.07 -12.37 3.72
CA ASN A 78 -9.06 -11.34 4.03
C ASN A 78 -8.44 -10.01 4.44
N LEU A 79 -7.11 -9.84 4.26
CA LEU A 79 -6.40 -8.67 4.75
C LEU A 79 -5.63 -7.92 3.64
N VAL A 80 -5.84 -6.59 3.63
CA VAL A 80 -5.03 -5.61 2.89
C VAL A 80 -4.33 -4.68 3.89
N ILE A 81 -3.03 -4.47 3.72
CA ILE A 81 -2.22 -3.61 4.56
C ILE A 81 -1.78 -2.40 3.74
N ILE A 82 -2.18 -1.20 4.13
CA ILE A 82 -1.67 0.05 3.56
C ILE A 82 -0.45 0.48 4.36
N CYS A 83 0.71 0.60 3.74
CA CYS A 83 1.96 0.89 4.45
C CYS A 83 2.75 2.05 3.85
N THR A 84 3.54 2.71 4.70
CA THR A 84 4.57 3.67 4.27
C THR A 84 5.82 2.95 3.77
N GLY A 85 6.75 3.70 3.15
CA GLY A 85 8.04 3.17 2.71
C GLY A 85 8.13 2.99 1.21
N SER A 86 7.37 3.79 0.45
CA SER A 86 7.23 3.64 -0.97
C SER A 86 8.47 4.12 -1.75
N GLN A 87 9.41 4.77 -1.05
CA GLN A 87 10.67 5.28 -1.60
C GLN A 87 11.91 4.63 -0.97
N GLY A 88 11.76 3.52 -0.24
CA GLY A 88 12.91 2.85 0.37
C GLY A 88 13.33 3.44 1.72
N GLU A 89 12.49 4.25 2.36
CA GLU A 89 12.83 4.90 3.62
C GLU A 89 13.10 3.85 4.73
N PRO A 90 14.30 3.83 5.35
CA PRO A 90 14.74 2.69 6.16
C PRO A 90 13.92 2.46 7.43
N LEU A 91 13.31 3.53 7.97
CA LEU A 91 12.47 3.51 9.17
C LEU A 91 10.97 3.35 8.87
N ALA A 92 10.58 3.32 7.60
CA ALA A 92 9.19 3.18 7.21
C ALA A 92 8.67 1.74 7.40
N ALA A 93 7.34 1.59 7.38
CA ALA A 93 6.69 0.32 7.67
C ALA A 93 7.14 -0.80 6.73
N LEU A 94 7.17 -0.56 5.41
CA LEU A 94 7.60 -1.58 4.44
C LEU A 94 9.05 -2.03 4.65
N ALA A 95 9.95 -1.10 4.98
CA ALA A 95 11.34 -1.42 5.24
C ALA A 95 11.50 -2.33 6.47
N LYS A 96 10.74 -2.05 7.54
CA LYS A 96 10.70 -2.89 8.74
C LYS A 96 10.08 -4.26 8.47
N LEU A 97 8.99 -4.32 7.70
CA LEU A 97 8.39 -5.58 7.24
C LEU A 97 9.40 -6.42 6.44
N SER A 98 10.19 -5.79 5.56
CA SER A 98 11.21 -6.49 4.76
C SER A 98 12.37 -7.07 5.60
N ARG A 99 12.52 -6.63 6.85
CA ARG A 99 13.54 -7.11 7.79
C ARG A 99 12.95 -7.93 8.93
N ASP A 100 11.65 -8.20 8.90
CA ASP A 100 10.91 -8.87 9.98
C ASP A 100 11.07 -8.19 11.36
N GLU A 101 11.15 -6.85 11.36
CA GLU A 101 11.41 -6.03 12.56
C GLU A 101 10.13 -5.48 13.23
N MET A 102 8.96 -5.88 12.75
CA MET A 102 7.68 -5.42 13.31
C MET A 102 7.15 -6.43 14.33
N LYS A 103 6.74 -5.94 15.51
CA LYS A 103 6.32 -6.79 16.62
C LYS A 103 4.95 -7.46 16.41
N SER A 104 4.01 -6.73 15.83
CA SER A 104 2.59 -7.09 15.73
C SER A 104 2.20 -7.64 14.36
N VAL A 105 2.96 -7.29 13.30
CA VAL A 105 2.60 -7.58 11.91
C VAL A 105 3.81 -8.11 11.16
N ALA A 106 3.66 -9.23 10.47
CA ALA A 106 4.72 -9.84 9.66
C ALA A 106 4.15 -10.42 8.37
N LEU A 107 4.84 -10.28 7.25
CA LEU A 107 4.43 -10.90 5.99
C LEU A 107 4.95 -12.34 5.89
N THR A 108 4.24 -13.20 5.17
CA THR A 108 4.59 -14.63 5.05
C THR A 108 4.61 -15.04 3.58
N ALA A 109 5.47 -16.01 3.23
CA ALA A 109 5.58 -16.55 1.87
C ALA A 109 4.21 -16.75 1.20
N GLY A 110 4.09 -16.26 -0.05
CA GLY A 110 2.84 -16.22 -0.81
C GLY A 110 1.99 -14.95 -0.65
N ASP A 111 2.33 -14.06 0.29
CA ASP A 111 1.73 -12.72 0.35
C ASP A 111 2.21 -11.84 -0.82
N THR A 112 1.42 -10.83 -1.17
CA THR A 112 1.70 -9.93 -2.31
C THR A 112 2.02 -8.53 -1.82
N VAL A 113 3.07 -7.91 -2.38
CA VAL A 113 3.46 -6.53 -2.11
C VAL A 113 3.32 -5.70 -3.38
N VAL A 114 2.52 -4.63 -3.31
CA VAL A 114 2.22 -3.73 -4.42
C VAL A 114 2.91 -2.39 -4.19
N PHE A 115 3.82 -2.02 -5.09
CA PHE A 115 4.45 -0.70 -5.11
C PHE A 115 3.57 0.30 -5.84
N SER A 116 2.75 1.03 -5.08
CA SER A 116 1.72 1.93 -5.59
C SER A 116 2.19 3.39 -5.71
N SER A 117 3.48 3.60 -6.03
CA SER A 117 4.08 4.92 -6.26
C SER A 117 5.17 4.84 -7.33
N ARG A 118 5.39 5.95 -8.03
CA ARG A 118 6.58 6.12 -8.85
C ARG A 118 7.83 6.24 -7.98
N THR A 119 8.90 5.59 -8.43
CA THR A 119 10.25 5.82 -7.90
C THR A 119 10.66 7.25 -8.19
N ILE A 120 11.11 7.98 -7.17
CA ILE A 120 11.77 9.27 -7.32
C ILE A 120 13.24 9.00 -7.66
N PRO A 121 13.81 9.71 -8.67
CA PRO A 121 15.21 9.59 -9.02
C PRO A 121 16.13 9.72 -7.80
N GLY A 122 17.04 8.77 -7.61
CA GLY A 122 17.96 8.68 -6.49
C GLY A 122 17.58 7.65 -5.41
N ASN A 123 16.33 7.17 -5.41
CA ASN A 123 15.84 6.20 -4.42
C ASN A 123 15.86 4.75 -4.93
N GLU A 124 16.28 4.51 -6.18
CA GLU A 124 16.21 3.21 -6.85
C GLU A 124 16.88 2.10 -6.04
N LYS A 125 18.08 2.37 -5.53
CA LYS A 125 18.87 1.39 -4.77
C LYS A 125 18.15 0.97 -3.48
N ALA A 126 17.65 1.95 -2.71
CA ALA A 126 16.96 1.67 -1.44
C ALA A 126 15.67 0.87 -1.66
N ILE A 127 14.92 1.20 -2.72
CA ILE A 127 13.72 0.45 -3.11
C ILE A 127 14.08 -0.97 -3.53
N LEU A 128 15.14 -1.14 -4.34
CA LEU A 128 15.58 -2.44 -4.82
C LEU A 128 16.04 -3.35 -3.68
N GLU A 129 16.74 -2.81 -2.68
CA GLU A 129 17.14 -3.56 -1.49
C GLU A 129 15.93 -4.07 -0.68
N ILE A 130 14.87 -3.26 -0.54
CA ILE A 130 13.61 -3.71 0.07
C ILE A 130 12.97 -4.83 -0.76
N LYS A 131 12.90 -4.66 -2.09
CA LYS A 131 12.31 -5.66 -2.99
C LYS A 131 13.04 -6.99 -2.90
N ASN A 132 14.37 -6.99 -2.95
CA ASN A 132 15.18 -8.19 -2.86
C ASN A 132 14.88 -8.95 -1.56
N ARG A 133 14.90 -8.26 -0.41
CA ARG A 133 14.56 -8.91 0.88
C ARG A 133 13.16 -9.51 0.88
N LEU A 134 12.16 -8.79 0.35
CA LEU A 134 10.79 -9.31 0.28
C LEU A 134 10.69 -10.53 -0.65
N ILE A 135 11.41 -10.53 -1.77
CA ILE A 135 11.49 -11.67 -2.70
C ILE A 135 12.15 -12.87 -2.01
N ASP A 136 13.23 -12.65 -1.27
CA ASP A 136 13.93 -13.69 -0.50
C ASP A 136 13.02 -14.31 0.58
N LEU A 137 12.09 -13.53 1.13
CA LEU A 137 11.04 -14.00 2.05
C LEU A 137 9.85 -14.70 1.35
N GLY A 138 9.87 -14.81 0.02
CA GLY A 138 8.84 -15.47 -0.78
C GLY A 138 7.61 -14.59 -1.07
N MET A 139 7.75 -13.26 -1.02
CA MET A 139 6.69 -12.34 -1.43
C MET A 139 6.57 -12.25 -2.95
N LYS A 140 5.34 -12.08 -3.44
CA LYS A 140 5.09 -11.68 -4.82
C LYS A 140 5.12 -10.16 -4.93
N ILE A 141 6.02 -9.60 -5.75
CA ILE A 141 6.09 -8.16 -6.00
C ILE A 141 5.23 -7.79 -7.22
N ILE A 142 4.48 -6.70 -7.13
CA ILE A 142 3.70 -6.11 -8.23
C ILE A 142 4.06 -4.63 -8.37
N GLU A 143 4.40 -4.23 -9.59
CA GLU A 143 4.80 -2.85 -9.92
C GLU A 143 3.95 -2.26 -11.05
N ASP A 144 4.20 -0.98 -11.36
CA ASP A 144 3.45 -0.23 -12.38
C ASP A 144 3.58 -0.82 -13.79
N GLY A 145 4.64 -1.62 -14.04
CA GLY A 145 4.84 -2.36 -15.29
C GLY A 145 4.01 -3.66 -15.38
N ASP A 146 3.66 -4.27 -14.25
CA ASP A 146 2.97 -5.57 -14.20
C ASP A 146 1.44 -5.42 -14.22
N ALA A 147 0.95 -4.30 -13.72
CA ALA A 147 -0.46 -3.94 -13.71
C ALA A 147 -0.61 -2.43 -13.54
N LEU A 148 -1.72 -1.86 -14.01
CA LEU A 148 -2.11 -0.46 -13.74
C LEU A 148 -2.42 -0.27 -12.24
N VAL A 149 -1.38 -0.25 -11.43
CA VAL A 149 -1.43 -0.09 -9.97
C VAL A 149 -0.91 1.28 -9.55
N HIS A 150 -0.42 2.12 -10.44
CA HIS A 150 -0.17 3.52 -10.13
C HIS A 150 -0.71 4.44 -11.24
N VAL A 151 -1.14 5.63 -10.81
CA VAL A 151 -1.55 6.73 -11.68
C VAL A 151 -0.86 7.98 -11.14
N SER A 152 -0.25 8.75 -12.06
CA SER A 152 0.43 10.01 -11.76
C SER A 152 -0.55 11.04 -11.23
N GLY A 153 -0.17 11.80 -10.20
CA GLY A 153 -0.90 12.99 -9.75
C GLY A 153 -0.64 14.25 -10.61
N HIS A 154 0.24 14.16 -11.62
CA HIS A 154 0.55 15.24 -12.55
C HIS A 154 -0.18 15.04 -13.88
N PRO A 155 -0.75 16.11 -14.48
CA PRO A 155 -1.46 16.05 -15.75
C PRO A 155 -0.52 15.66 -16.89
N ARG A 156 -0.99 14.75 -17.75
CA ARG A 156 -0.32 14.38 -18.99
C ARG A 156 -0.48 15.47 -20.04
N ARG A 157 0.28 15.39 -21.13
CA ARG A 157 0.28 16.37 -22.23
C ARG A 157 -1.12 16.67 -22.79
N SER A 158 -2.01 15.67 -22.85
CA SER A 158 -3.40 15.84 -23.28
C SER A 158 -4.28 16.56 -22.24
N GLU A 159 -4.01 16.38 -20.95
CA GLU A 159 -4.67 17.09 -19.85
C GLU A 159 -4.20 18.54 -19.80
N LEU A 160 -2.91 18.80 -20.01
CA LEU A 160 -2.36 20.15 -20.19
C LEU A 160 -3.00 20.87 -21.39
N ARG A 161 -3.22 20.18 -22.51
CA ARG A 161 -3.87 20.75 -23.71
C ARG A 161 -5.38 21.00 -23.56
N LYS A 162 -6.02 20.47 -22.51
CA LYS A 162 -7.41 20.82 -22.16
C LYS A 162 -7.48 22.01 -21.21
N MET A 163 -6.37 22.32 -20.56
CA MET A 163 -6.25 23.40 -19.58
C MET A 163 -5.88 24.74 -20.25
N TYR A 164 -5.27 24.69 -21.44
CA TYR A 164 -4.98 25.82 -22.33
C TYR A 164 -5.80 25.69 -23.62
#